data_AF-A0A2T3M7K7-F1
#
_entry.id   AF-A0A2T3M7K7-F1
#
_cell.length_a   1.000
_cell.length_b   1.000
_cell.length_c   1.000
_cell.angle_alpha   90.00
_cell.angle_beta   90.00
_cell.angle_gamma   90.00
#
_symmetry.space_group_name_H-M   'P 1'
#
loop_
_entity.id
_entity.type
_entity.pdbx_description
1 polymer ?
#
loop_
_entity_poly.entity_id
_entity_poly.type
_entity_poly.pdbx_seq_one_letter_code
_entity_poly.pdbx_strand_id
1 'polypeptide(L)'
;MLKQLKIKNLKSIGDADLRLAPLTILTGANSSGKSTVIQALMLLIKNSGSVNRFSMDELLRFLDNFSAIRNKKENARTINITAVDTADIEHNIEIKNDGVVAKTTLPYQFESTYDAADVDFLYLNANRLGAEELVAVSQNRKVGDFGQYLFSHFDKIKGNPLPDNLVKFDGSKTLGFQISQWLTKITDSDLELKTEAVGDYINVSFRVKDLNSEVSPFNLGSGISYIAKVLIICLMAKKGDLVVIENPEVQLHPKSQALLGTFLAFIANNNIQLIVETHSEHLINKIAYEVYEDHISNNDIVIHYKKNVDQNFETILFDENGEFNNINGEIISFPSGFFDATLADLMKMR
;
A
#
# COMPACT_ATOMS: atom_id res chain seq x y z
N MET A 1 6.42 13.33 -6.20
CA MET A 1 5.32 12.56 -5.57
C MET A 1 4.00 13.09 -6.08
N LEU A 2 2.93 12.33 -5.94
CA LEU A 2 1.57 12.81 -6.23
C LEU A 2 1.02 13.57 -5.01
N LYS A 3 0.25 14.63 -5.24
CA LYS A 3 -0.42 15.39 -4.17
C LYS A 3 -1.94 15.44 -4.29
N GLN A 4 -2.49 15.06 -5.44
CA GLN A 4 -3.94 15.04 -5.65
C GLN A 4 -4.32 14.01 -6.72
N LEU A 5 -5.50 13.40 -6.57
CA LEU A 5 -6.12 12.52 -7.54
C LEU A 5 -7.61 12.87 -7.69
N LYS A 6 -7.99 13.27 -8.90
CA LYS A 6 -9.37 13.57 -9.30
C LYS A 6 -9.91 12.45 -10.17
N ILE A 7 -11.09 11.96 -9.86
CA ILE A 7 -11.73 10.84 -10.57
C ILE A 7 -13.16 11.27 -10.92
N LYS A 8 -13.51 11.23 -12.20
CA LYS A 8 -14.88 11.41 -12.67
C LYS A 8 -15.37 10.21 -13.45
N ASN A 9 -16.56 9.76 -13.10
CA ASN A 9 -17.34 8.73 -13.79
C ASN A 9 -16.72 7.32 -13.83
N LEU A 10 -15.87 6.93 -12.88
CA LEU A 10 -15.29 5.59 -12.81
C LEU A 10 -16.04 4.70 -11.83
N LYS A 11 -16.67 3.62 -12.32
CA LYS A 11 -17.44 2.62 -11.55
C LYS A 11 -18.47 3.27 -10.62
N SER A 12 -18.31 3.13 -9.30
CA SER A 12 -19.20 3.74 -8.30
C SER A 12 -18.86 5.19 -8.00
N ILE A 13 -17.73 5.71 -8.49
CA ILE A 13 -17.30 7.09 -8.29
C ILE A 13 -17.91 7.97 -9.39
N GLY A 14 -18.78 8.90 -9.02
CA GLY A 14 -19.31 9.93 -9.91
C GLY A 14 -18.32 11.09 -10.05
N ASP A 15 -17.94 11.68 -8.91
CA ASP A 15 -16.91 12.71 -8.80
C ASP A 15 -16.18 12.50 -7.46
N ALA A 16 -14.85 12.55 -7.48
CA ALA A 16 -14.03 12.50 -6.28
C ALA A 16 -12.77 13.35 -6.50
N ASP A 17 -12.45 14.16 -5.50
CA ASP A 17 -11.22 14.94 -5.44
C ASP A 17 -10.48 14.59 -4.15
N LEU A 18 -9.38 13.84 -4.29
CA LEU A 18 -8.66 13.23 -3.17
C LEU A 18 -7.29 13.88 -3.03
N ARG A 19 -7.01 14.46 -1.87
CA ARG A 19 -5.65 14.86 -1.47
C ARG A 19 -4.77 13.63 -1.33
N LEU A 20 -3.54 13.66 -1.82
CA LEU A 20 -2.54 12.62 -1.57
C LEU A 20 -1.42 13.21 -0.72
N ALA A 21 -0.93 12.41 0.21
CA ALA A 21 0.19 12.72 1.08
C ALA A 21 1.25 11.59 0.99
N PRO A 22 2.45 11.76 1.56
CA PRO A 22 3.40 10.67 1.74
C PRO A 22 2.78 9.40 2.33
N LEU A 23 1.82 9.50 3.27
CA LEU A 23 0.97 8.41 3.71
C LEU A 23 -0.50 8.71 3.45
N THR A 24 -1.08 8.07 2.44
CA THR A 24 -2.51 8.15 2.13
C THR A 24 -3.20 6.86 2.55
N ILE A 25 -4.18 6.96 3.44
CA ILE A 25 -4.99 5.81 3.87
C ILE A 25 -6.37 5.88 3.21
N LEU A 26 -6.79 4.78 2.58
CA LEU A 26 -8.14 4.60 2.07
C LEU A 26 -8.88 3.62 2.99
N THR A 27 -10.01 4.04 3.57
CA THR A 27 -10.76 3.19 4.51
C THR A 27 -12.27 3.41 4.45
N GLY A 28 -13.05 2.52 5.06
CA GLY A 28 -14.51 2.51 5.04
C GLY A 28 -15.14 1.27 4.40
N ALA A 29 -16.44 1.32 4.13
CA ALA A 29 -17.25 0.15 3.80
C ALA A 29 -16.76 -0.63 2.56
N ASN A 30 -17.04 -1.94 2.54
CA ASN A 30 -16.73 -2.79 1.39
C ASN A 30 -17.48 -2.32 0.14
N SER A 31 -16.84 -2.47 -1.02
CA SER A 31 -17.40 -2.07 -2.32
C SER A 31 -17.73 -0.57 -2.46
N SER A 32 -17.28 0.27 -1.53
CA SER A 32 -17.55 1.72 -1.55
C SER A 32 -16.79 2.45 -2.67
N GLY A 33 -15.69 1.89 -3.16
CA GLY A 33 -14.88 2.48 -4.24
C GLY A 33 -13.40 2.69 -3.88
N LYS A 34 -12.92 2.22 -2.73
CA LYS A 34 -11.50 2.31 -2.32
C LYS A 34 -10.55 1.69 -3.35
N SER A 35 -10.78 0.43 -3.73
CA SER A 35 -9.99 -0.21 -4.79
C SER A 35 -10.21 0.43 -6.17
N THR A 36 -11.31 1.17 -6.37
CA THR A 36 -11.52 1.97 -7.59
C THR A 36 -10.58 3.18 -7.65
N VAL A 37 -10.22 3.76 -6.50
CA VAL A 37 -9.18 4.82 -6.43
C VAL A 37 -7.82 4.26 -6.85
N ILE A 38 -7.43 3.10 -6.31
CA ILE A 38 -6.19 2.41 -6.70
C ILE A 38 -6.18 2.08 -8.20
N GLN A 39 -7.29 1.55 -8.72
CA GLN A 39 -7.45 1.24 -10.14
C GLN A 39 -7.35 2.49 -11.03
N ALA A 40 -7.86 3.64 -10.58
CA ALA A 40 -7.74 4.90 -11.32
C ALA A 40 -6.28 5.33 -11.46
N LEU A 41 -5.51 5.22 -10.38
CA LEU A 41 -4.07 5.48 -10.38
C LEU A 41 -3.32 4.51 -11.30
N MET A 42 -3.62 3.21 -11.23
CA MET A 42 -3.01 2.21 -12.13
C MET A 42 -3.32 2.47 -13.60
N LEU A 43 -4.54 2.91 -13.93
CA LEU A 43 -4.90 3.31 -15.30
C LEU A 43 -4.10 4.52 -15.77
N LEU A 44 -3.90 5.52 -14.90
CA LEU A 44 -3.03 6.68 -15.20
C LEU A 44 -1.58 6.26 -15.49
N ILE A 45 -1.03 5.35 -14.69
CA ILE A 45 0.35 4.86 -14.81
C ILE A 45 0.51 3.98 -16.06
N LYS A 46 -0.42 3.05 -16.32
CA LYS A 46 -0.45 2.21 -17.53
C LYS A 46 -0.39 3.06 -18.81
N ASN A 47 -1.05 4.22 -18.81
CA ASN A 47 -1.14 5.13 -19.94
C ASN A 47 -0.18 6.33 -19.83
N SER A 48 0.77 6.31 -18.90
CA SER A 48 1.78 7.37 -18.79
C SER A 48 2.83 7.26 -19.90
N GLY A 49 3.48 8.38 -20.23
CA GLY A 49 4.54 8.41 -21.25
C GLY A 49 5.80 7.61 -20.88
N SER A 50 5.94 7.20 -19.63
CA SER A 50 7.01 6.31 -19.18
C SER A 50 6.77 4.90 -19.69
N VAL A 51 7.77 4.31 -20.37
CA VAL A 51 7.65 2.94 -20.87
C VAL A 51 7.69 1.98 -19.68
N ASN A 52 6.52 1.41 -19.34
CA ASN A 52 6.46 0.34 -18.35
C ASN A 52 7.31 -0.84 -18.81
N ARG A 53 8.22 -1.29 -17.94
CA ARG A 53 9.08 -2.44 -18.23
C ARG A 53 8.27 -3.73 -18.37
N PHE A 54 7.22 -3.87 -17.57
CA PHE A 54 6.30 -5.00 -17.60
C PHE A 54 4.87 -4.53 -17.87
N SER A 55 4.09 -5.36 -18.56
CA SER A 55 2.68 -5.06 -18.79
C SER A 55 1.89 -5.12 -17.49
N MET A 56 0.94 -4.19 -17.34
CA MET A 56 -0.06 -4.18 -16.28
C MET A 56 -1.39 -4.85 -16.72
N ASP A 57 -1.43 -5.48 -17.89
CA ASP A 57 -2.68 -5.97 -18.49
C ASP A 57 -3.36 -7.04 -17.63
N GLU A 58 -2.61 -7.95 -17.02
CA GLU A 58 -3.21 -8.98 -16.15
C GLU A 58 -3.87 -8.37 -14.90
N LEU A 59 -3.23 -7.36 -14.31
CA LEU A 59 -3.78 -6.61 -13.17
C LEU A 59 -5.02 -5.79 -13.55
N LEU A 60 -5.06 -5.29 -14.79
CA LEU A 60 -6.07 -4.37 -15.29
C LEU A 60 -7.05 -5.02 -16.26
N ARG A 61 -7.05 -6.35 -16.42
CA ARG A 61 -7.88 -7.10 -17.39
C ARG A 61 -9.38 -6.82 -17.25
N PHE A 62 -9.83 -6.49 -16.04
CA PHE A 62 -11.23 -6.15 -15.76
C PHE A 62 -11.57 -4.68 -16.01
N LEU A 63 -10.59 -3.88 -16.43
CA LEU A 63 -10.72 -2.44 -16.69
C LEU A 63 -10.70 -2.08 -18.18
N ASP A 64 -10.41 -3.03 -19.09
CA ASP A 64 -10.27 -2.73 -20.51
C ASP A 64 -11.61 -2.45 -21.22
N ASN A 65 -12.74 -2.84 -20.63
CA ASN A 65 -14.06 -2.60 -21.20
C ASN A 65 -14.71 -1.34 -20.62
N PHE A 66 -14.76 -0.25 -21.40
CA PHE A 66 -15.40 1.02 -21.03
C PHE A 66 -16.82 0.83 -20.48
N SER A 67 -17.64 -0.01 -21.11
CA SER A 67 -19.03 -0.23 -20.69
C SER A 67 -19.15 -0.87 -19.30
N ALA A 68 -18.14 -1.64 -18.90
CA ALA A 68 -18.06 -2.28 -17.59
C ALA A 68 -17.58 -1.31 -16.50
N ILE A 69 -16.70 -0.37 -16.86
CA ILE A 69 -16.01 0.49 -15.88
C ILE A 69 -16.56 1.91 -15.78
N ARG A 70 -17.39 2.36 -16.73
CA ARG A 70 -18.04 3.68 -16.64
C ARG A 70 -19.03 3.73 -15.48
N ASN A 71 -19.26 4.92 -14.94
CA ASN A 71 -20.33 5.15 -13.98
C ASN A 71 -21.68 5.00 -14.68
N LYS A 72 -22.38 3.93 -14.32
CA LYS A 72 -23.67 3.56 -14.91
C LYS A 72 -24.82 4.40 -14.36
N LYS A 73 -24.70 4.91 -13.12
CA LYS A 73 -25.73 5.77 -12.50
C LYS A 73 -25.84 7.09 -13.25
N GLU A 74 -24.70 7.69 -13.60
CA GLU A 74 -24.62 8.94 -14.37
C GLU A 74 -24.77 8.75 -15.89
N ASN A 75 -24.97 7.50 -16.35
CA ASN A 75 -24.93 7.13 -17.77
C ASN A 75 -23.74 7.74 -18.52
N ALA A 76 -22.56 7.72 -17.88
CA ALA A 76 -21.39 8.46 -18.34
C ALA A 76 -20.94 8.01 -19.73
N ARG A 77 -20.52 8.98 -20.55
CA ARG A 77 -19.95 8.75 -21.89
C ARG A 77 -18.42 8.87 -21.92
N THR A 78 -17.85 9.40 -20.84
CA THR A 78 -16.42 9.61 -20.65
C THR A 78 -16.05 9.34 -19.20
N ILE A 79 -14.83 8.83 -18.99
CA ILE A 79 -14.20 8.72 -17.67
C ILE A 79 -12.99 9.66 -17.70
N ASN A 80 -12.83 10.48 -16.67
CA ASN A 80 -11.66 11.35 -16.55
C ASN A 80 -10.93 11.03 -15.26
N ILE A 81 -9.62 10.84 -15.36
CA ILE A 81 -8.76 10.64 -14.20
C ILE A 81 -7.62 11.63 -14.33
N THR A 82 -7.36 12.41 -13.29
CA THR A 82 -6.31 13.44 -13.26
C THR A 82 -5.52 13.32 -11.97
N ALA A 83 -4.21 13.19 -12.05
CA ALA A 83 -3.32 13.31 -10.91
C ALA A 83 -2.55 14.62 -11.00
N VAL A 84 -2.25 15.23 -9.86
CA VAL A 84 -1.38 16.41 -9.76
C VAL A 84 -0.16 16.02 -8.96
N ASP A 85 1.03 16.33 -9.45
CA ASP A 85 2.28 16.06 -8.75
C ASP A 85 2.73 17.23 -7.86
N THR A 86 3.80 17.02 -7.10
CA THR A 86 4.41 18.04 -6.23
C THR A 86 5.03 19.22 -6.98
N ALA A 87 5.19 19.13 -8.30
CA ALA A 87 5.63 20.22 -9.17
C ALA A 87 4.46 20.96 -9.83
N ASP A 88 3.21 20.70 -9.39
CA ASP A 88 1.98 21.30 -9.92
C ASP A 88 1.69 20.91 -11.38
N ILE A 89 2.26 19.81 -11.86
CA ILE A 89 1.99 19.28 -13.19
C ILE A 89 0.73 18.41 -13.12
N GLU A 90 -0.23 18.68 -14.00
CA GLU A 90 -1.41 17.84 -14.17
C GLU A 90 -1.17 16.72 -15.18
N HIS A 91 -1.56 15.51 -14.80
CA HIS A 91 -1.44 14.30 -15.59
C HIS A 91 -2.83 13.70 -15.76
N ASN A 92 -3.37 13.72 -16.98
CA ASN A 92 -4.76 13.33 -17.21
C ASN A 92 -4.90 12.25 -18.28
N ILE A 93 -5.87 11.36 -18.07
CA ILE A 93 -6.38 10.44 -19.08
C ILE A 93 -7.88 10.62 -19.21
N GLU A 94 -8.35 10.59 -20.47
CA GLU A 94 -9.76 10.53 -20.82
C GLU A 94 -10.03 9.18 -21.49
N ILE A 95 -10.96 8.40 -20.93
CA ILE A 95 -11.34 7.08 -21.46
C ILE A 95 -12.74 7.17 -22.05
N LYS A 96 -12.86 6.72 -23.30
CA LYS A 96 -14.10 6.62 -24.07
C LYS A 96 -14.28 5.20 -24.58
N ASN A 97 -15.41 4.94 -25.22
CA ASN A 97 -15.69 3.64 -25.80
C ASN A 97 -14.77 3.28 -26.99
N ASP A 98 -14.18 4.28 -27.64
CA ASP A 98 -13.31 4.15 -28.81
C ASP A 98 -11.82 4.21 -28.46
N GLY A 99 -11.45 4.43 -27.20
CA GLY A 99 -10.06 4.40 -26.76
C GLY A 99 -9.73 5.29 -25.57
N VAL A 100 -8.43 5.45 -25.32
CA VAL A 100 -7.86 6.29 -24.26
C VAL A 100 -7.09 7.44 -24.89
N VAL A 101 -7.37 8.66 -24.45
CA VAL A 101 -6.56 9.85 -24.76
C VAL A 101 -5.75 10.20 -23.51
N ALA A 102 -4.44 10.11 -23.61
CA ALA A 102 -3.52 10.36 -22.50
C ALA A 102 -2.72 11.65 -22.70
N LYS A 103 -2.70 12.49 -21.67
CA LYS A 103 -1.86 13.68 -21.55
C LYS A 103 -1.17 13.61 -20.18
N THR A 104 -0.14 12.77 -20.10
CA THR A 104 0.52 12.47 -18.85
C THR A 104 2.00 12.19 -19.07
N THR A 105 2.84 12.84 -18.28
CA THR A 105 4.29 12.63 -18.20
C THR A 105 4.68 12.04 -16.84
N LEU A 106 3.82 11.24 -16.22
CA LEU A 106 4.14 10.64 -14.92
C LEU A 106 5.43 9.80 -15.05
N PRO A 107 6.41 9.98 -14.15
CA PRO A 107 7.71 9.30 -14.24
C PRO A 107 7.68 7.86 -13.75
N TYR A 108 6.55 7.42 -13.19
CA TYR A 108 6.39 6.10 -12.59
C TYR A 108 6.44 4.99 -13.63
N GLN A 109 7.26 3.98 -13.38
CA GLN A 109 7.35 2.77 -14.18
C GLN A 109 6.90 1.57 -13.34
N PHE A 110 6.09 0.70 -13.93
CA PHE A 110 5.70 -0.55 -13.27
C PHE A 110 6.86 -1.56 -13.26
N GLU A 111 7.41 -1.78 -12.07
CA GLU A 111 8.61 -2.61 -11.83
C GLU A 111 9.78 -2.26 -12.79
N SER A 112 10.30 -1.04 -12.66
CA SER A 112 11.39 -0.45 -13.45
C SER A 112 12.71 -1.23 -13.40
N THR A 113 13.73 -0.68 -14.05
CA THR A 113 15.09 -1.24 -13.99
C THR A 113 15.74 -0.96 -12.63
N TYR A 114 17.01 -1.33 -12.47
CA TYR A 114 17.78 -1.00 -11.27
C TYR A 114 18.49 0.36 -11.37
N ASP A 115 18.14 1.18 -12.38
CA ASP A 115 18.70 2.52 -12.48
C ASP A 115 18.23 3.39 -11.30
N ALA A 116 19.16 4.14 -10.72
CA ALA A 116 18.88 5.04 -9.62
C ALA A 116 17.91 6.17 -10.04
N ALA A 117 17.91 6.57 -11.32
CA ALA A 117 17.07 7.64 -11.84
C ALA A 117 15.60 7.24 -12.07
N ASP A 118 15.30 5.95 -12.24
CA ASP A 118 13.92 5.47 -12.43
C ASP A 118 13.07 5.75 -11.19
N VAL A 119 11.76 5.95 -11.34
CA VAL A 119 10.84 6.03 -10.19
C VAL A 119 9.87 4.86 -10.30
N ASP A 120 9.84 4.00 -9.27
CA ASP A 120 9.02 2.80 -9.31
C ASP A 120 7.57 3.07 -8.89
N PHE A 121 6.65 2.39 -9.58
CA PHE A 121 5.34 2.04 -9.06
C PHE A 121 5.36 0.58 -8.59
N LEU A 122 5.28 0.37 -7.28
CA LEU A 122 5.25 -0.93 -6.63
C LEU A 122 3.85 -1.20 -6.09
N TYR A 123 3.29 -2.36 -6.42
CA TYR A 123 1.91 -2.69 -6.07
C TYR A 123 1.82 -4.07 -5.42
N LEU A 124 1.15 -4.14 -4.27
CA LEU A 124 0.86 -5.38 -3.57
C LEU A 124 -0.64 -5.48 -3.27
N ASN A 125 -1.32 -6.36 -3.99
CA ASN A 125 -2.77 -6.50 -3.91
C ASN A 125 -3.26 -7.24 -2.65
N ALA A 126 -4.58 -7.22 -2.44
CA ALA A 126 -5.22 -7.89 -1.30
C ALA A 126 -5.15 -9.43 -1.40
N ASN A 127 -5.11 -9.97 -2.62
CA ASN A 127 -5.10 -11.42 -2.92
C ASN A 127 -3.67 -11.97 -3.14
N ARG A 128 -2.67 -11.33 -2.54
CA ARG A 128 -1.27 -11.69 -2.67
C ARG A 128 -1.02 -13.12 -2.21
N LEU A 129 -0.02 -13.77 -2.80
CA LEU A 129 0.34 -15.13 -2.39
C LEU A 129 0.84 -15.14 -0.93
N GLY A 130 0.42 -16.15 -0.19
CA GLY A 130 0.71 -16.30 1.24
C GLY A 130 2.00 -17.04 1.54
N ALA A 131 1.89 -18.02 2.44
CA ALA A 131 2.96 -18.96 2.72
C ALA A 131 3.31 -19.77 1.47
N GLU A 132 4.60 -19.77 1.13
CA GLU A 132 5.19 -20.49 0.01
C GLU A 132 6.54 -21.03 0.49
N GLU A 133 6.81 -22.32 0.30
CA GLU A 133 8.11 -22.92 0.67
C GLU A 133 9.09 -22.94 -0.51
N LEU A 134 8.59 -23.14 -1.73
CA LEU A 134 9.37 -23.09 -2.95
C LEU A 134 8.77 -22.05 -3.90
N VAL A 135 9.56 -21.03 -4.22
CA VAL A 135 9.16 -19.91 -5.08
C VAL A 135 9.98 -19.91 -6.35
N ALA A 136 9.36 -19.69 -7.50
CA ALA A 136 10.07 -19.63 -8.77
C ALA A 136 11.08 -18.47 -8.81
N VAL A 137 12.29 -18.72 -9.29
CA VAL A 137 13.27 -17.65 -9.49
C VAL A 137 12.79 -16.70 -10.59
N SER A 138 12.66 -15.42 -10.25
CA SER A 138 12.43 -14.36 -11.22
C SER A 138 13.76 -13.78 -11.66
N GLN A 139 14.04 -13.70 -12.95
CA GLN A 139 15.24 -13.00 -13.43
C GLN A 139 15.11 -11.47 -13.29
N ASN A 140 13.95 -10.94 -13.68
CA ASN A 140 13.79 -9.51 -13.96
C ASN A 140 12.68 -8.80 -13.16
N ARG A 141 11.66 -9.52 -12.69
CA ARG A 141 10.55 -8.95 -11.90
C ARG A 141 10.90 -8.90 -10.41
N LYS A 142 10.53 -7.80 -9.75
CA LYS A 142 10.73 -7.53 -8.32
C LYS A 142 9.55 -8.04 -7.48
N VAL A 143 8.32 -7.80 -7.94
CA VAL A 143 7.09 -8.05 -7.16
C VAL A 143 6.24 -9.15 -7.80
N GLY A 144 5.84 -8.99 -9.06
CA GLY A 144 4.80 -9.83 -9.65
C GLY A 144 3.39 -9.33 -9.34
N ASP A 145 2.41 -9.77 -10.13
CA ASP A 145 1.02 -9.29 -10.04
C ASP A 145 0.33 -9.69 -8.71
N PHE A 146 0.82 -10.75 -8.07
CA PHE A 146 0.33 -11.26 -6.77
C PHE A 146 1.44 -11.32 -5.72
N GLY A 147 2.57 -10.61 -5.93
CA GLY A 147 3.72 -10.66 -5.03
C GLY A 147 4.49 -11.99 -5.07
N GLN A 148 4.32 -12.79 -6.14
CA GLN A 148 4.92 -14.12 -6.29
C GLN A 148 6.44 -14.09 -6.44
N TYR A 149 7.03 -12.95 -6.81
CA TYR A 149 8.46 -12.81 -7.01
C TYR A 149 9.18 -12.09 -5.87
N LEU A 150 8.45 -11.60 -4.86
CA LEU A 150 9.05 -10.84 -3.76
C LEU A 150 10.12 -11.63 -2.99
N PHE A 151 9.88 -12.90 -2.67
CA PHE A 151 10.88 -13.72 -1.98
C PHE A 151 12.09 -14.01 -2.87
N SER A 152 11.86 -14.25 -4.16
CA SER A 152 12.95 -14.42 -5.12
C SER A 152 13.78 -13.14 -5.30
N HIS A 153 13.12 -11.99 -5.31
CA HIS A 153 13.80 -10.71 -5.38
C HIS A 153 14.57 -10.43 -4.09
N PHE A 154 13.94 -10.64 -2.94
CA PHE A 154 14.56 -10.51 -1.63
C PHE A 154 15.83 -11.34 -1.50
N ASP A 155 15.84 -12.60 -1.96
CA ASP A 155 17.04 -13.45 -1.93
C ASP A 155 18.26 -12.78 -2.57
N LYS A 156 18.04 -12.05 -3.67
CA LYS A 156 19.10 -11.31 -4.40
C LYS A 156 19.59 -10.07 -3.69
N ILE A 157 18.73 -9.40 -2.92
CA ILE A 157 19.03 -8.07 -2.35
C ILE A 157 19.13 -8.06 -0.82
N LYS A 158 18.86 -9.16 -0.12
CA LYS A 158 18.86 -9.26 1.36
C LYS A 158 20.18 -8.84 2.00
N GLY A 159 21.29 -9.01 1.30
CA GLY A 159 22.63 -8.62 1.76
C GLY A 159 22.97 -7.15 1.52
N ASN A 160 22.18 -6.43 0.73
CA ASN A 160 22.44 -5.02 0.41
C ASN A 160 22.16 -4.14 1.63
N PRO A 161 23.02 -3.15 1.92
CA PRO A 161 22.74 -2.17 2.96
C PRO A 161 21.58 -1.27 2.53
N LEU A 162 20.71 -0.98 3.49
CA LEU A 162 19.69 0.05 3.34
C LEU A 162 20.33 1.45 3.48
N PRO A 163 19.76 2.48 2.83
CA PRO A 163 20.05 3.87 3.14
C PRO A 163 19.90 4.15 4.64
N ASP A 164 20.75 5.00 5.20
CA ASP A 164 20.82 5.25 6.65
C ASP A 164 19.47 5.67 7.25
N ASN A 165 18.66 6.40 6.50
CA ASN A 165 17.33 6.85 6.93
C ASN A 165 16.30 5.70 7.04
N LEU A 166 16.52 4.59 6.32
CA LEU A 166 15.70 3.36 6.39
C LEU A 166 16.24 2.31 7.37
N VAL A 167 17.35 2.60 8.07
CA VAL A 167 17.88 1.75 9.14
C VAL A 167 17.21 2.16 10.45
N LYS A 168 16.35 1.29 11.01
CA LYS A 168 15.65 1.55 12.29
C LYS A 168 16.32 0.89 13.48
N PHE A 169 16.91 -0.28 13.28
CA PHE A 169 17.46 -1.12 14.35
C PHE A 169 18.98 -1.19 14.26
N ASP A 170 19.63 -1.12 15.41
CA ASP A 170 21.07 -1.32 15.51
C ASP A 170 21.46 -2.79 15.22
N GLY A 171 22.72 -3.00 14.87
CA GLY A 171 23.31 -4.34 14.65
C GLY A 171 23.73 -4.59 13.20
N SER A 172 22.88 -4.30 12.22
CA SER A 172 23.25 -4.37 10.79
C SER A 172 22.37 -3.46 9.94
N LYS A 173 22.97 -2.88 8.89
CA LYS A 173 22.25 -2.07 7.89
C LYS A 173 21.61 -2.91 6.78
N THR A 174 21.85 -4.21 6.73
CA THR A 174 21.37 -5.04 5.61
C THR A 174 19.85 -5.14 5.59
N LEU A 175 19.27 -5.19 4.39
CA LEU A 175 17.82 -5.34 4.19
C LEU A 175 17.26 -6.56 4.95
N GLY A 176 17.93 -7.71 4.85
CA GLY A 176 17.47 -8.94 5.52
C GLY A 176 17.46 -8.83 7.05
N PHE A 177 18.42 -8.10 7.63
CA PHE A 177 18.43 -7.86 9.07
C PHE A 177 17.30 -6.93 9.49
N GLN A 178 17.14 -5.79 8.80
CA GLN A 178 16.07 -4.83 9.13
C GLN A 178 14.68 -5.45 8.97
N ILE A 179 14.45 -6.26 7.92
CA ILE A 179 13.20 -7.02 7.76
C ILE A 179 12.97 -7.95 8.94
N SER A 180 13.97 -8.73 9.35
CA SER A 180 13.83 -9.67 10.47
C SER A 180 13.51 -8.93 11.78
N GLN A 181 14.15 -7.79 12.04
CA GLN A 181 13.86 -6.97 13.23
C GLN A 181 12.44 -6.38 13.20
N TRP A 182 12.00 -5.86 12.04
CA TRP A 182 10.62 -5.38 11.87
C TRP A 182 9.61 -6.51 12.01
N LEU A 183 9.90 -7.68 11.45
CA LEU A 183 9.06 -8.86 11.57
C LEU A 183 8.88 -9.23 13.03
N THR A 184 9.99 -9.38 13.77
CA THR A 184 9.96 -9.66 15.21
C THR A 184 9.19 -8.61 15.98
N LYS A 185 9.42 -7.32 15.70
CA LYS A 185 8.69 -6.22 16.37
C LYS A 185 7.19 -6.32 16.13
N ILE A 186 6.74 -6.57 14.91
CA ILE A 186 5.32 -6.58 14.54
C ILE A 186 4.62 -7.85 15.05
N THR A 187 5.27 -9.01 14.93
CA THR A 187 4.65 -10.30 15.26
C THR A 187 4.89 -10.75 16.70
N ASP A 188 5.74 -10.04 17.46
CA ASP A 188 6.13 -10.41 18.82
C ASP A 188 6.71 -11.85 18.88
N SER A 189 7.45 -12.23 17.84
CA SER A 189 8.03 -13.56 17.66
C SER A 189 9.42 -13.42 17.08
N ASP A 190 10.45 -13.98 17.71
CA ASP A 190 11.83 -13.81 17.25
C ASP A 190 12.11 -14.67 15.99
N LEU A 191 11.79 -14.08 14.84
CA LEU A 191 11.77 -14.72 13.53
C LEU A 191 12.81 -14.08 12.61
N GLU A 192 13.56 -14.93 11.91
CA GLU A 192 14.44 -14.50 10.82
C GLU A 192 13.98 -15.13 9.51
N LEU A 193 13.65 -14.30 8.51
CA LEU A 193 13.30 -14.78 7.17
C LEU A 193 14.56 -15.31 6.47
N LYS A 194 14.52 -16.57 6.06
CA LYS A 194 15.57 -17.22 5.28
C LYS A 194 15.07 -17.52 3.88
N THR A 195 15.94 -17.22 2.92
CA THR A 195 15.76 -17.55 1.51
C THR A 195 17.05 -18.16 1.01
N GLU A 196 16.96 -19.24 0.23
CA GLU A 196 18.13 -19.89 -0.36
C GLU A 196 17.81 -20.41 -1.75
N ALA A 197 18.70 -20.16 -2.72
CA ALA A 197 18.54 -20.67 -4.07
C ALA A 197 18.81 -22.18 -4.13
N VAL A 198 17.83 -22.92 -4.67
CA VAL A 198 17.88 -24.37 -4.88
C VAL A 198 17.46 -24.67 -6.32
N GLY A 199 18.44 -24.72 -7.22
CA GLY A 199 18.20 -24.85 -8.66
C GLY A 199 17.43 -23.63 -9.20
N ASP A 200 16.28 -23.87 -9.83
CA ASP A 200 15.42 -22.83 -10.41
C ASP A 200 14.39 -22.26 -9.42
N TYR A 201 14.51 -22.62 -8.14
CA TYR A 201 13.61 -22.19 -7.07
C TYR A 201 14.37 -21.50 -5.95
N ILE A 202 13.66 -20.70 -5.16
CA ILE A 202 14.10 -20.20 -3.87
C ILE A 202 13.33 -20.97 -2.80
N ASN A 203 14.06 -21.66 -1.93
CA ASN A 203 13.54 -22.21 -0.70
C ASN A 203 13.33 -21.08 0.31
N VAL A 204 12.14 -21.00 0.89
CA VAL A 204 11.75 -20.00 1.89
C VAL A 204 11.50 -20.71 3.20
N SER A 205 12.21 -20.30 4.25
CA SER A 205 12.04 -20.80 5.61
C SER A 205 12.12 -19.65 6.60
N PHE A 206 11.73 -19.91 7.84
CA PHE A 206 11.90 -18.96 8.93
C PHE A 206 12.68 -19.64 10.04
N ARG A 207 13.75 -18.98 10.51
CA ARG A 207 14.44 -19.43 11.71
C ARG A 207 13.73 -18.88 12.93
N VAL A 208 13.27 -19.76 13.81
CA VAL A 208 12.70 -19.41 15.11
C VAL A 208 13.81 -19.49 16.14
N LYS A 209 14.19 -18.36 16.74
CA LYS A 209 15.37 -18.35 17.64
C LYS A 209 15.18 -19.21 18.88
N ASP A 210 13.97 -19.21 19.46
CA ASP A 210 13.66 -19.99 20.67
C ASP A 210 13.77 -21.51 20.46
N LEU A 211 13.47 -21.98 19.25
CA LEU A 211 13.59 -23.40 18.89
C LEU A 211 14.97 -23.74 18.31
N ASN A 212 15.77 -22.71 17.99
CA ASN A 212 17.01 -22.80 17.22
C ASN A 212 16.87 -23.69 15.97
N SER A 213 15.72 -23.62 15.30
CA SER A 213 15.38 -24.43 14.14
C SER A 213 14.77 -23.59 13.03
N GLU A 214 14.93 -24.05 11.80
CA GLU A 214 14.20 -23.54 10.66
C GLU A 214 12.87 -24.27 10.53
N VAL A 215 11.81 -23.50 10.29
CA VAL A 215 10.46 -24.01 10.11
C VAL A 215 9.93 -23.57 8.77
N SER A 216 9.13 -24.47 8.18
CA SER A 216 8.38 -24.18 6.95
C SER A 216 7.42 -23.01 7.19
N PRO A 217 7.22 -22.10 6.22
CA PRO A 217 6.21 -21.06 6.29
C PRO A 217 4.80 -21.59 6.55
N PHE A 218 4.50 -22.83 6.17
CA PHE A 218 3.21 -23.49 6.41
C PHE A 218 2.99 -23.91 7.87
N ASN A 219 4.06 -24.02 8.66
CA ASN A 219 4.01 -24.35 10.09
C ASN A 219 3.97 -23.09 10.97
N LEU A 220 3.89 -21.91 10.35
CA LEU A 220 3.77 -20.62 11.01
C LEU A 220 2.36 -20.04 10.80
N GLY A 221 2.00 -19.06 11.62
CA GLY A 221 0.77 -18.29 11.39
C GLY A 221 0.79 -17.67 9.99
N SER A 222 -0.31 -17.83 9.24
CA SER A 222 -0.42 -17.42 7.83
C SER A 222 -0.06 -15.95 7.59
N GLY A 223 -0.31 -15.09 8.58
CA GLY A 223 0.04 -13.66 8.57
C GLY A 223 1.54 -13.37 8.45
N ILE A 224 2.44 -14.28 8.86
CA ILE A 224 3.89 -14.05 8.86
C ILE A 224 4.44 -13.90 7.43
N SER A 225 4.00 -14.73 6.49
CA SER A 225 4.42 -14.62 5.09
C SER A 225 3.83 -13.37 4.43
N TYR A 226 2.60 -13.01 4.78
CA TYR A 226 1.93 -11.81 4.30
C TYR A 226 2.67 -10.54 4.73
N ILE A 227 2.99 -10.42 6.02
CA ILE A 227 3.70 -9.24 6.54
C ILE A 227 5.14 -9.20 6.02
N ALA A 228 5.83 -10.33 5.87
CA ALA A 228 7.18 -10.36 5.28
C ALA A 228 7.20 -9.72 3.88
N LYS A 229 6.19 -10.00 3.04
CA LYS A 229 6.06 -9.38 1.71
C LYS A 229 5.80 -7.87 1.78
N VAL A 230 4.98 -7.42 2.73
CA VAL A 230 4.75 -5.97 3.00
C VAL A 230 6.05 -5.30 3.45
N LEU A 231 6.84 -5.94 4.32
CA LEU A 231 8.13 -5.40 4.76
C LEU A 231 9.14 -5.33 3.60
N ILE A 232 9.23 -6.37 2.78
CA ILE A 232 10.11 -6.41 1.60
C ILE A 232 9.77 -5.28 0.63
N ILE A 233 8.50 -5.17 0.20
CA ILE A 233 8.11 -4.19 -0.82
C ILE A 233 8.34 -2.74 -0.36
N CYS A 234 8.15 -2.45 0.94
CA CYS A 234 8.37 -1.13 1.50
C CYS A 234 9.86 -0.81 1.70
N LEU A 235 10.66 -1.74 2.24
CA LEU A 235 12.07 -1.48 2.52
C LEU A 235 12.96 -1.54 1.27
N MET A 236 12.53 -2.22 0.21
CA MET A 236 13.24 -2.17 -1.08
C MET A 236 12.94 -0.91 -1.89
N ALA A 237 11.87 -0.17 -1.54
CA ALA A 237 11.50 1.07 -2.23
C ALA A 237 12.50 2.18 -1.91
N LYS A 238 12.74 3.07 -2.87
CA LYS A 238 13.63 4.22 -2.74
C LYS A 238 12.84 5.52 -2.67
N LYS A 239 13.53 6.58 -2.24
CA LYS A 239 12.98 7.94 -2.21
C LYS A 239 12.36 8.31 -3.56
N GLY A 240 11.10 8.74 -3.54
CA GLY A 240 10.34 9.13 -4.72
C GLY A 240 9.42 8.04 -5.28
N ASP A 241 9.66 6.76 -4.95
CA ASP A 241 8.81 5.66 -5.37
C ASP A 241 7.39 5.78 -4.79
N LEU A 242 6.45 5.18 -5.50
CA LEU A 242 5.06 5.05 -5.10
C LEU A 242 4.74 3.58 -4.82
N VAL A 243 4.45 3.27 -3.55
CA VAL A 243 4.07 1.94 -3.09
C VAL A 243 2.58 1.93 -2.76
N VAL A 244 1.85 1.01 -3.37
CA VAL A 244 0.42 0.84 -3.13
C VAL A 244 0.15 -0.54 -2.57
N ILE A 245 -0.53 -0.60 -1.42
CA ILE A 245 -0.75 -1.84 -0.68
C ILE A 245 -2.22 -1.96 -0.29
N GLU A 246 -2.85 -3.07 -0.64
CA GLU A 246 -4.20 -3.37 -0.21
C GLU A 246 -4.20 -4.35 0.97
N ASN A 247 -4.96 -4.03 2.00
CA ASN A 247 -5.20 -4.84 3.20
C ASN A 247 -3.93 -5.43 3.81
N PRO A 248 -2.90 -4.62 4.12
CA PRO A 248 -1.66 -5.13 4.71
C PRO A 248 -1.87 -5.80 6.08
N GLU A 249 -2.97 -5.48 6.78
CA GLU A 249 -3.34 -5.99 8.10
C GLU A 249 -3.87 -7.43 8.15
N VAL A 250 -4.23 -8.00 7.00
CA VAL A 250 -4.97 -9.28 6.95
C VAL A 250 -4.14 -10.39 7.60
N GLN A 251 -4.82 -11.25 8.37
CA GLN A 251 -4.23 -12.35 9.16
C GLN A 251 -3.32 -11.91 10.32
N LEU A 252 -3.25 -10.61 10.65
CA LEU A 252 -2.56 -10.12 11.84
C LEU A 252 -3.53 -9.91 13.01
N HIS A 253 -3.03 -10.15 14.23
CA HIS A 253 -3.74 -9.78 15.45
C HIS A 253 -3.77 -8.25 15.65
N PRO A 254 -4.75 -7.69 16.38
CA PRO A 254 -4.86 -6.26 16.66
C PRO A 254 -3.56 -5.53 17.04
N LYS A 255 -2.78 -6.10 17.96
CA LYS A 255 -1.47 -5.55 18.38
C LYS A 255 -0.50 -5.43 17.19
N SER A 256 -0.41 -6.49 16.38
CA SER A 256 0.45 -6.50 15.18
C SER A 256 -0.05 -5.53 14.11
N GLN A 257 -1.37 -5.38 13.94
CA GLN A 257 -1.93 -4.37 13.03
C GLN A 257 -1.55 -2.94 13.43
N ALA A 258 -1.58 -2.64 14.74
CA ALA A 258 -1.11 -1.36 15.26
C ALA A 258 0.38 -1.16 14.93
N LEU A 259 1.24 -2.12 15.24
CA LEU A 259 2.69 -2.01 14.99
C LEU A 259 3.06 -1.93 13.50
N LEU A 260 2.23 -2.48 12.62
CA LEU A 260 2.32 -2.25 11.19
C LEU A 260 2.03 -0.77 10.84
N GLY A 261 1.11 -0.10 11.54
CA GLY A 261 0.90 1.36 11.43
C GLY A 261 2.17 2.14 11.74
N THR A 262 2.89 1.79 12.80
CA THR A 262 4.22 2.36 13.12
C THR A 262 5.23 2.16 11.98
N PHE A 263 5.25 0.97 11.38
CA PHE A 263 6.13 0.68 10.24
C PHE A 263 5.79 1.55 9.02
N LEU A 264 4.51 1.66 8.65
CA LEU A 264 4.08 2.45 7.49
C LEU A 264 4.37 3.95 7.69
N ALA A 265 4.16 4.48 8.89
CA ALA A 265 4.54 5.85 9.25
C ALA A 265 6.06 6.06 9.10
N PHE A 266 6.87 5.12 9.60
CA PHE A 266 8.33 5.17 9.43
C PHE A 266 8.75 5.20 7.95
N ILE A 267 8.13 4.39 7.09
CA ILE A 267 8.44 4.37 5.65
C ILE A 267 8.03 5.69 4.97
N ALA A 268 6.84 6.19 5.27
CA ALA A 268 6.35 7.45 4.70
C ALA A 268 7.21 8.66 5.10
N ASN A 269 7.64 8.73 6.37
CA ASN A 269 8.54 9.77 6.88
C ASN A 269 9.92 9.76 6.19
N ASN A 270 10.25 8.68 5.47
CA ASN A 270 11.49 8.51 4.72
C ASN A 270 11.38 8.87 3.24
N ASN A 271 10.41 9.70 2.86
CA ASN A 271 10.17 10.17 1.49
C ASN A 271 9.83 9.05 0.49
N ILE A 272 9.17 7.99 0.95
CA ILE A 272 8.54 6.97 0.10
C ILE A 272 7.03 7.21 0.15
N GLN A 273 6.37 7.35 -0.99
CA GLN A 273 4.94 7.61 -1.00
C GLN A 273 4.16 6.30 -0.89
N LEU A 274 3.28 6.22 0.12
CA LEU A 274 2.43 5.08 0.40
C LEU A 274 0.96 5.43 0.16
N ILE A 275 0.25 4.56 -0.56
CA ILE A 275 -1.21 4.54 -0.60
C ILE A 275 -1.67 3.18 -0.08
N VAL A 276 -2.36 3.18 1.05
CA VAL A 276 -2.74 1.96 1.76
C VAL A 276 -4.24 1.87 1.88
N GLU A 277 -4.84 0.82 1.31
CA GLU A 277 -6.22 0.46 1.61
C GLU A 277 -6.26 -0.44 2.85
N THR A 278 -7.01 -0.06 3.88
CA THR A 278 -7.10 -0.82 5.13
C THR A 278 -8.48 -0.76 5.77
N HIS A 279 -8.82 -1.81 6.50
CA HIS A 279 -9.98 -1.92 7.37
C HIS A 279 -9.61 -1.99 8.85
N SER A 280 -8.35 -1.74 9.21
CA SER A 280 -7.88 -1.80 10.59
C SER A 280 -7.96 -0.45 11.28
N GLU A 281 -8.86 -0.34 12.25
CA GLU A 281 -8.87 0.78 13.18
C GLU A 281 -7.58 0.82 14.02
N HIS A 282 -7.06 -0.34 14.44
CA HIS A 282 -5.83 -0.43 15.22
C HIS A 282 -4.62 0.17 14.50
N LEU A 283 -4.51 -0.07 13.19
CA LEU A 283 -3.48 0.51 12.34
C LEU A 283 -3.62 2.03 12.28
N ILE A 284 -4.83 2.53 12.03
CA ILE A 284 -5.10 3.98 11.89
C ILE A 284 -4.88 4.72 13.20
N ASN A 285 -5.40 4.20 14.32
CA ASN A 285 -5.19 4.78 15.64
C ASN A 285 -3.70 4.78 16.03
N LYS A 286 -2.93 3.76 15.61
CA LYS A 286 -1.49 3.77 15.86
C LYS A 286 -0.76 4.81 15.01
N ILE A 287 -1.18 5.06 13.77
CA ILE A 287 -0.64 6.17 12.96
C ILE A 287 -0.92 7.52 13.64
N ALA A 288 -2.14 7.73 14.15
CA ALA A 288 -2.48 8.93 14.91
C ALA A 288 -1.53 9.13 16.11
N TYR A 289 -1.23 8.04 16.82
CA TYR A 289 -0.27 8.05 17.91
C TYR A 289 1.18 8.33 17.44
N GLU A 290 1.60 7.88 16.26
CA GLU A 290 2.93 8.25 15.73
C GLU A 290 3.03 9.75 15.37
N VAL A 291 1.91 10.41 15.03
CA VAL A 291 1.86 11.88 14.88
C VAL A 291 2.04 12.56 16.24
N TYR A 292 1.33 12.10 17.27
CA TYR A 292 1.45 12.61 18.64
C TYR A 292 2.89 12.51 19.19
N GLU A 293 3.61 11.43 18.85
CA GLU A 293 5.02 11.24 19.25
C GLU A 293 6.02 11.97 18.33
N ASP A 294 5.55 12.80 17.39
CA ASP A 294 6.38 13.53 16.41
C ASP A 294 7.29 12.61 15.56
N HIS A 295 6.86 11.37 15.33
CA HIS A 295 7.58 10.41 14.48
C HIS A 295 7.27 10.57 12.99
N ILE A 296 6.20 11.31 12.66
CA ILE A 296 5.79 11.69 11.31
C ILE A 296 4.97 12.98 11.39
N SER A 297 5.16 13.89 10.43
CA SER A 297 4.39 15.14 10.39
C SER A 297 2.91 14.86 10.11
N ASN A 298 2.02 15.57 10.80
CA ASN A 298 0.59 15.54 10.54
C ASN A 298 0.21 15.94 9.09
N ASN A 299 1.03 16.77 8.43
CA ASN A 299 0.84 17.17 7.03
C ASN A 299 1.19 16.07 6.02
N ASP A 300 1.96 15.07 6.46
CA ASP A 300 2.40 13.96 5.62
C ASP A 300 1.41 12.80 5.60
N ILE A 301 0.26 12.95 6.27
CA ILE A 301 -0.76 11.91 6.40
C ILE A 301 -2.12 12.46 6.00
N VAL A 302 -2.88 11.65 5.26
CA VAL A 302 -4.29 11.91 4.97
C VAL A 302 -5.08 10.61 4.97
N ILE A 303 -6.27 10.63 5.54
CA ILE A 303 -7.22 9.53 5.46
C ILE A 303 -8.38 9.95 4.57
N HIS A 304 -8.77 9.09 3.64
CA HIS A 304 -10.04 9.18 2.93
C HIS A 304 -10.96 8.07 3.39
N TYR A 305 -11.97 8.47 4.15
CA TYR A 305 -13.01 7.58 4.64
C TYR A 305 -14.19 7.58 3.68
N LYS A 306 -14.74 6.40 3.38
CA LYS A 306 -15.97 6.28 2.62
C LYS A 306 -16.99 5.41 3.34
N LYS A 307 -17.96 6.07 3.97
CA LYS A 307 -18.97 5.44 4.83
C LYS A 307 -19.82 4.38 4.12
N ASN A 308 -20.26 4.66 2.89
CA ASN A 308 -21.03 3.73 2.07
C ASN A 308 -20.86 4.04 0.57
N VAL A 309 -21.52 3.25 -0.29
CA VAL A 309 -21.38 3.35 -1.76
C VAL A 309 -21.94 4.66 -2.33
N ASP A 310 -22.94 5.24 -1.68
CA ASP A 310 -23.70 6.40 -2.20
C ASP A 310 -23.18 7.75 -1.69
N GLN A 311 -22.30 7.74 -0.69
CA GLN A 311 -21.67 8.96 -0.16
C GLN A 311 -20.31 9.22 -0.81
N ASN A 312 -19.89 10.49 -0.79
CA ASN A 312 -18.56 10.88 -1.23
C ASN A 312 -17.49 10.46 -0.22
N PHE A 313 -16.23 10.54 -0.64
CA PHE A 313 -15.12 10.40 0.30
C PHE A 313 -15.09 11.60 1.24
N GLU A 314 -14.91 11.32 2.53
CA GLU A 314 -14.63 12.30 3.57
C GLU A 314 -13.11 12.31 3.79
N THR A 315 -12.51 13.50 3.68
CA THR A 315 -11.08 13.68 3.98
C THR A 315 -10.91 14.00 5.45
N ILE A 316 -10.06 13.22 6.10
CA ILE A 316 -9.71 13.34 7.51
C ILE A 316 -8.21 13.63 7.59
N LEU A 317 -7.88 14.64 8.39
CA LEU A 317 -6.55 15.15 8.65
C LEU A 317 -6.18 14.91 10.11
N PHE A 318 -4.98 15.32 10.49
CA PHE A 318 -4.48 15.23 11.87
C PHE A 318 -4.02 16.62 12.34
N ASP A 319 -4.19 16.94 13.61
CA ASP A 319 -3.42 18.01 14.25
C ASP A 319 -2.06 17.52 14.76
N GLU A 320 -1.31 18.42 15.39
CA GLU A 320 -0.01 18.12 16.01
C GLU A 320 -0.10 17.17 17.23
N ASN A 321 -1.28 17.00 17.82
CA ASN A 321 -1.52 16.09 18.94
C ASN A 321 -2.02 14.71 18.48
N GLY A 322 -2.10 14.47 17.17
CA GLY A 322 -2.63 13.23 16.60
C GLY A 322 -4.16 13.12 16.67
N GLU A 323 -4.87 14.20 16.96
CA GLU A 323 -6.33 14.23 16.93
C GLU A 323 -6.84 14.32 15.48
N PHE A 324 -7.95 13.65 15.19
CA PHE A 324 -8.55 13.65 13.85
C PHE A 324 -9.27 14.95 13.59
N ASN A 325 -9.02 15.57 12.44
CA ASN A 325 -9.66 16.82 12.01
C ASN A 325 -10.37 16.64 10.67
N ASN A 326 -11.44 17.40 10.47
CA ASN A 326 -12.01 17.57 9.13
C ASN A 326 -11.17 18.57 8.30
N ILE A 327 -11.57 18.78 7.03
CA ILE A 327 -10.89 19.72 6.12
C ILE A 327 -10.93 21.19 6.58
N ASN A 328 -11.82 21.54 7.50
CA ASN A 328 -11.93 22.88 8.08
C ASN A 328 -11.06 23.05 9.34
N GLY A 329 -10.37 21.99 9.78
CA GLY A 329 -9.53 21.99 10.99
C GLY A 329 -10.32 21.78 12.29
N GLU A 330 -11.58 21.36 12.23
CA GLU A 330 -12.37 21.04 13.42
C GLU A 330 -12.08 19.61 13.86
N ILE A 331 -11.82 19.43 15.16
CA ILE A 331 -11.62 18.11 15.77
C ILE A 331 -12.90 17.28 15.63
N ILE A 332 -12.74 16.06 15.14
CA ILE A 332 -13.80 15.07 14.96
C ILE A 332 -13.43 13.78 15.69
N SER A 333 -14.44 13.03 16.11
CA SER A 333 -14.21 11.63 16.50
C SER A 333 -13.82 10.80 15.29
N PHE A 334 -13.08 9.71 15.52
CA PHE A 334 -12.85 8.71 14.47
C PHE A 334 -14.18 8.27 13.83
N PRO A 335 -14.26 8.05 12.50
CA PRO A 335 -15.53 7.86 11.83
C PRO A 335 -16.36 6.69 12.38
N SER A 336 -17.51 7.03 12.96
CA SER A 336 -18.52 6.08 13.41
C SER A 336 -19.20 5.37 12.22
N GLY A 337 -19.45 4.07 12.33
CA GLY A 337 -20.25 3.25 11.42
C GLY A 337 -19.56 1.94 11.10
N PHE A 338 -18.69 1.94 10.08
CA PHE A 338 -17.98 0.72 9.62
C PHE A 338 -17.19 0.02 10.75
N PHE A 339 -16.64 0.80 11.69
CA PHE A 339 -15.87 0.28 12.82
C PHE A 339 -16.73 0.01 14.06
N ASP A 340 -18.00 0.41 14.06
CA ASP A 340 -18.90 0.33 15.20
C ASP A 340 -19.56 -1.04 15.28
N ALA A 341 -18.77 -2.09 15.53
CA ALA A 341 -19.32 -3.42 15.77
C ALA A 341 -19.66 -3.68 17.25
N THR A 342 -19.16 -2.86 18.18
CA THR A 342 -19.15 -3.26 19.60
C THR A 342 -19.54 -2.16 20.57
N LEU A 343 -19.09 -0.91 20.46
CA LEU A 343 -19.28 0.05 21.57
C LEU A 343 -20.77 0.35 21.83
N ALA A 344 -21.55 0.61 20.79
CA ALA A 344 -22.98 0.90 20.92
C ALA A 344 -23.79 -0.31 21.41
N ASP A 345 -23.35 -1.54 21.12
CA ASP A 345 -24.02 -2.76 21.57
C ASP A 345 -23.55 -3.19 22.96
N LEU A 346 -22.28 -2.98 23.31
CA LEU A 346 -21.73 -3.14 24.66
C LEU A 346 -22.39 -2.16 25.64
N MET A 347 -22.64 -0.90 25.23
CA MET A 347 -23.39 0.06 26.04
C MET A 347 -24.87 -0.32 26.22
N LYS A 348 -25.42 -1.22 25.38
CA LYS A 348 -26.77 -1.79 25.55
C LYS A 348 -26.77 -3.06 26.40
N MET A 349 -25.63 -3.73 26.58
CA MET A 349 -25.49 -4.87 27.48
C MET A 349 -25.48 -4.34 28.92
N ARG A 350 -26.59 -4.58 29.65
CA ARG A 350 -26.76 -4.17 31.05
C ARG A 350 -26.05 -5.10 32.01
#